data_AF-A0A7C2HZU5-F1
#
_entry.id   AF-A0A7C2HZU5-F1
#
_cell.length_a   1.000
_cell.length_b   1.000
_cell.length_c   1.000
_cell.angle_alpha   90.00
_cell.angle_beta   90.00
_cell.angle_gamma   90.00
#
_symmetry.space_group_name_H-M   'P 1'
#
loop_
_entity.id
_entity.type
_entity.pdbx_description
1 polymer ?
#
loop_
_entity_poly.entity_id
_entity_poly.type
_entity_poly.pdbx_seq_one_letter_code
_entity_poly.pdbx_strand_id
1 'polypeptide(L)'
;MRSPAEIAWRLRQEIENIRLWVQPPNLAAAPPYAPLERLPEPHRLAAALQTSPFLAELAELADRIVAHRFPLLGLEIETGPKIAWRRDYPSGVETRPVYFRRIAYLDARRSGDHKRIWELNRHQHLVVLAQAWLGTGGRRYLEEIRTQLESWLVANPYAR
;
A
#
# COMPACT_ATOMS: atom_id res chain seq x y z
N MET A 1 30.53 19.44 -7.07
CA MET A 1 29.63 20.59 -6.85
C MET A 1 28.47 20.48 -7.84
N ARG A 2 27.24 20.85 -7.45
CA ARG A 2 26.05 20.75 -8.33
C ARG A 2 26.11 21.78 -9.45
N SER A 3 25.57 21.47 -10.63
CA SER A 3 25.53 22.41 -11.77
C SER A 3 24.45 23.49 -11.57
N PRO A 4 24.57 24.66 -12.23
CA PRO A 4 23.53 25.69 -12.20
C PRO A 4 22.16 25.19 -12.68
N ALA A 5 22.15 24.33 -13.70
CA ALA A 5 20.94 23.71 -14.22
C ALA A 5 20.26 22.80 -13.18
N GLU A 6 21.04 22.02 -12.43
CA GLU A 6 20.52 21.19 -11.34
C GLU A 6 19.93 22.06 -10.22
N ILE A 7 20.60 23.17 -9.86
CA ILE A 7 20.11 24.10 -8.83
C ILE A 7 18.76 24.71 -9.26
N ALA A 8 18.66 25.21 -10.49
CA ALA A 8 17.40 25.77 -11.02
C ALA A 8 16.27 24.73 -11.10
N TRP A 9 16.60 23.49 -11.46
CA TRP A 9 15.63 22.38 -11.45
C TRP A 9 15.12 22.09 -10.03
N ARG A 10 16.01 22.01 -9.03
CA ARG A 10 15.62 21.76 -7.64
C ARG A 10 14.78 22.89 -7.05
N LEU A 11 15.11 24.15 -7.35
CA LEU A 11 14.31 25.30 -6.91
C LEU A 11 12.88 25.23 -7.45
N ARG A 12 12.70 24.89 -8.74
CA ARG A 12 11.37 24.67 -9.33
C ARG A 12 10.60 23.54 -8.63
N GLN A 13 11.26 22.43 -8.32
CA GLN A 13 10.65 21.33 -7.57
C GLN A 13 10.19 21.75 -6.18
N GLU A 14 10.98 22.55 -5.46
CA GLU A 14 10.60 23.03 -4.13
C GLU A 14 9.46 24.06 -4.18
N ILE A 15 9.39 24.91 -5.22
CA ILE A 15 8.24 25.80 -5.44
C ILE A 15 6.96 24.99 -5.66
N GLU A 16 6.99 23.95 -6.50
CA GLU A 16 5.82 23.08 -6.71
C GLU A 16 5.43 22.31 -5.45
N ASN A 17 6.40 21.88 -4.63
CA ASN A 17 6.10 21.25 -3.34
C ASN A 17 5.35 22.21 -2.40
N ILE A 18 5.79 23.48 -2.32
CA ILE A 18 5.13 24.50 -1.50
C ILE A 18 3.71 24.73 -2.03
N ARG A 19 3.54 24.82 -3.36
CA ARG A 19 2.22 24.97 -3.97
C ARG A 19 1.29 23.81 -3.62
N LEU A 20 1.72 22.55 -3.76
CA LEU A 20 0.93 21.37 -3.42
C LEU A 20 0.63 21.25 -1.92
N TRP A 21 1.52 21.76 -1.08
CA TRP A 21 1.31 21.81 0.38
C TRP A 21 0.25 22.84 0.77
N VAL A 22 0.22 24.01 0.13
CA VAL A 22 -0.78 25.06 0.39
C VAL A 22 -2.12 24.76 -0.29
N GLN A 23 -2.09 24.18 -1.49
CA GLN A 23 -3.27 23.87 -2.28
C GLN A 23 -3.18 22.42 -2.78
N PRO A 24 -3.60 21.44 -1.98
CA PRO A 24 -3.65 20.05 -2.43
C PRO A 24 -4.58 19.93 -3.65
N PRO A 25 -4.24 19.10 -4.64
CA PRO A 25 -5.04 18.96 -5.85
C PRO A 25 -6.42 18.40 -5.50
N ASN A 26 -7.45 18.94 -6.16
CA ASN A 26 -8.78 18.35 -6.09
C ASN A 26 -8.81 17.07 -6.93
N LEU A 27 -8.80 15.92 -6.27
CA LEU A 27 -8.96 14.63 -6.92
C LEU A 27 -10.44 14.44 -7.22
N ALA A 28 -10.87 14.85 -8.42
CA ALA A 28 -12.22 14.54 -8.90
C ALA A 28 -12.41 13.03 -8.90
N ALA A 29 -13.58 12.56 -8.44
CA ALA A 29 -13.94 11.16 -8.52
C ALA A 29 -14.01 10.75 -10.00
N ALA A 30 -13.02 10.01 -10.47
CA ALA A 30 -13.11 9.33 -11.75
C ALA A 30 -14.05 8.12 -11.58
N PRO A 31 -14.87 7.79 -12.60
CA PRO A 31 -15.61 6.54 -12.58
C PRO A 31 -14.63 5.37 -12.45
N PRO A 32 -15.03 4.27 -11.77
CA PRO A 32 -14.18 3.09 -11.66
C PRO A 32 -13.78 2.63 -13.07
N TYR A 33 -12.47 2.51 -13.34
CA TYR A 33 -11.97 2.25 -14.68
C TYR A 33 -12.20 0.80 -15.15
N ALA A 34 -12.70 -0.09 -14.29
CA ALA A 34 -12.85 -1.50 -14.62
C ALA A 34 -14.08 -1.72 -15.55
N PRO A 35 -13.94 -2.51 -16.62
CA PRO A 35 -12.77 -3.32 -17.01
C PRO A 35 -11.65 -2.50 -17.69
N LEU A 36 -10.39 -2.87 -17.47
CA LEU A 36 -9.26 -2.28 -18.22
C LEU A 36 -9.33 -2.69 -19.68
N GLU A 37 -9.13 -1.72 -20.56
CA GLU A 37 -8.99 -1.96 -21.98
C GLU A 37 -7.84 -2.98 -22.18
N ARG A 38 -8.17 -4.16 -22.75
CA ARG A 38 -7.29 -5.32 -23.01
C ARG A 38 -7.07 -6.32 -21.87
N LEU A 39 -7.68 -6.16 -20.70
CA LEU A 39 -7.71 -7.22 -19.69
C LEU A 39 -9.03 -8.00 -19.72
N PRO A 40 -9.05 -9.29 -19.31
CA PRO A 40 -10.30 -10.03 -19.21
C PRO A 40 -11.25 -9.43 -18.16
N GLU A 41 -12.55 -9.60 -18.39
CA GLU A 41 -13.59 -9.22 -17.44
C GLU A 41 -13.36 -9.86 -16.06
N PRO A 42 -13.25 -9.06 -14.96
CA PRO A 42 -12.95 -9.59 -13.63
C PRO A 42 -13.93 -10.67 -13.15
N HIS A 43 -15.22 -10.51 -13.44
CA HIS A 43 -16.26 -11.48 -13.07
C HIS A 43 -16.09 -12.83 -13.80
N ARG A 44 -15.59 -12.82 -15.04
CA ARG A 44 -15.33 -14.06 -15.79
C ARG A 44 -14.11 -14.78 -15.23
N LEU A 45 -13.06 -14.04 -14.87
CA LEU A 45 -11.89 -14.60 -14.18
C LEU A 45 -12.27 -15.19 -12.83
N ALA A 46 -13.08 -14.48 -12.04
CA ALA A 46 -13.58 -14.99 -10.76
C ALA A 46 -14.34 -16.32 -10.90
N ALA A 47 -15.24 -16.42 -11.89
CA ALA A 47 -15.95 -17.66 -12.17
C ALA A 47 -15.00 -18.81 -12.58
N ALA A 48 -13.97 -18.53 -13.38
CA ALA A 48 -12.98 -19.52 -13.76
C ALA A 48 -12.08 -19.95 -12.58
N LEU A 49 -11.83 -19.07 -11.62
CA LEU A 49 -11.09 -19.38 -10.40
C LEU A 49 -11.85 -20.33 -9.47
N GLN A 50 -13.19 -20.29 -9.45
CA GLN A 50 -14.01 -21.13 -8.56
C GLN A 50 -13.79 -22.63 -8.76
N THR A 51 -13.42 -23.05 -9.97
CA THR A 51 -13.14 -24.45 -10.31
C THR A 51 -11.66 -24.79 -10.27
N SER A 52 -10.80 -23.83 -9.97
CA SER A 52 -9.34 -23.99 -9.96
C SER A 52 -8.83 -24.38 -8.56
N PRO A 53 -7.85 -25.30 -8.45
CA PRO A 53 -7.19 -25.58 -7.17
C PRO A 53 -6.48 -24.35 -6.59
N PHE A 54 -6.12 -23.38 -7.43
CA PHE A 54 -5.51 -22.11 -7.01
C PHE A 54 -6.40 -21.30 -6.05
N LEU A 55 -7.72 -21.49 -6.07
CA LEU A 55 -8.62 -20.80 -5.14
C LEU A 55 -8.30 -21.15 -3.68
N ALA A 56 -7.90 -22.39 -3.40
CA ALA A 56 -7.54 -22.81 -2.05
C ALA A 56 -6.28 -22.09 -1.56
N GLU A 57 -5.24 -22.01 -2.39
CA GLU A 57 -4.00 -21.28 -2.08
C GLU A 57 -4.25 -19.79 -1.88
N LEU A 58 -5.10 -19.20 -2.73
CA LEU A 58 -5.50 -17.80 -2.64
C LEU A 58 -6.28 -17.53 -1.34
N ALA A 59 -7.22 -18.40 -0.98
CA ALA A 59 -8.01 -18.28 0.24
C ALA A 59 -7.12 -18.42 1.49
N GLU A 60 -6.16 -19.34 1.49
CA GLU A 60 -5.19 -19.51 2.58
C GLU A 60 -4.32 -18.24 2.75
N LEU A 61 -3.82 -17.68 1.65
CA LEU A 61 -3.07 -16.44 1.68
C LEU A 61 -3.93 -15.27 2.19
N ALA A 62 -5.17 -15.17 1.74
CA ALA A 62 -6.11 -14.15 2.20
C ALA A 62 -6.43 -14.30 3.69
N ASP A 63 -6.59 -15.53 4.18
CA ASP A 63 -6.84 -15.81 5.60
C ASP A 63 -5.62 -15.46 6.47
N ARG A 64 -4.39 -15.64 5.97
CA ARG A 64 -3.19 -15.13 6.63
C ARG A 64 -3.18 -13.60 6.73
N ILE A 65 -3.55 -12.91 5.64
CA ILE A 65 -3.63 -11.45 5.61
C ILE A 65 -4.71 -10.93 6.59
N VAL A 66 -5.88 -11.57 6.65
CA VAL A 66 -6.94 -11.27 7.65
C VAL A 66 -6.45 -11.51 9.07
N ALA A 67 -5.57 -12.50 9.27
CA ALA A 67 -4.90 -12.73 10.54
C ALA A 67 -3.70 -11.78 10.79
N HIS A 68 -3.55 -10.72 9.98
CA HIS A 68 -2.48 -9.73 10.08
C HIS A 68 -1.06 -10.29 9.92
N ARG A 69 -0.94 -11.40 9.16
CA ARG A 69 0.32 -12.03 8.75
C ARG A 69 0.54 -11.81 7.26
N PHE A 70 1.58 -11.04 6.91
CA PHE A 70 1.81 -10.60 5.54
C PHE A 70 3.11 -11.21 4.99
N PRO A 71 3.05 -11.99 3.90
CA PRO A 71 4.26 -12.34 3.17
C PRO A 71 4.79 -11.12 2.43
N LEU A 72 6.00 -10.69 2.76
CA LEU A 72 6.69 -9.54 2.17
C LEU A 72 8.16 -9.89 1.94
N LEU A 73 8.61 -9.77 0.69
CA LEU A 73 10.02 -9.92 0.30
C LEU A 73 10.68 -11.23 0.81
N GLY A 74 9.93 -12.35 0.77
CA GLY A 74 10.41 -13.66 1.21
C GLY A 74 10.37 -13.89 2.73
N LEU A 75 9.81 -12.96 3.49
CA LEU A 75 9.56 -13.08 4.94
C LEU A 75 8.06 -13.03 5.20
N GLU A 76 7.63 -13.50 6.38
CA GLU A 76 6.29 -13.23 6.90
C GLU A 76 6.42 -12.22 8.05
N ILE A 77 5.67 -11.12 7.98
CA ILE A 77 5.60 -10.14 9.07
C ILE A 77 4.27 -10.27 9.80
N GLU A 78 4.30 -10.18 11.12
CA GLU A 78 3.11 -10.14 11.96
C GLU A 78 2.92 -8.72 12.50
N THR A 79 1.81 -8.09 12.13
CA THR A 79 1.58 -6.68 12.48
C THR A 79 0.72 -6.48 13.73
N GLY A 80 -0.04 -7.50 14.09
CA GLY A 80 -1.15 -7.39 15.04
C GLY A 80 -2.33 -6.60 14.45
N PRO A 81 -3.43 -6.46 15.20
CA PRO A 81 -4.68 -5.87 14.69
C PRO A 81 -4.56 -4.37 14.35
N LYS A 82 -3.52 -3.70 14.83
CA LYS A 82 -3.23 -2.28 14.54
C LYS A 82 -1.93 -2.19 13.75
N ILE A 83 -2.06 -2.12 12.43
CA ILE A 83 -0.92 -2.04 11.52
C ILE A 83 -0.17 -0.72 11.75
N ALA A 84 1.06 -0.80 12.24
CA ALA A 84 2.01 0.30 12.27
C ALA A 84 2.63 0.49 10.88
N TRP A 85 1.94 1.25 10.02
CA TRP A 85 2.29 1.45 8.60
C TRP A 85 3.69 2.04 8.33
N ARG A 86 4.37 2.57 9.36
CA ARG A 86 5.70 3.19 9.29
C ARG A 86 6.81 2.36 9.92
N ARG A 87 6.50 1.12 10.34
CA ARG A 87 7.41 0.24 11.07
C ARG A 87 8.04 -0.80 10.15
N ASP A 88 9.35 -0.96 10.27
CA ASP A 88 10.05 -2.15 9.81
C ASP A 88 9.96 -3.22 10.91
N TYR A 89 9.01 -4.15 10.79
CA TYR A 89 8.68 -5.11 11.84
C TYR A 89 9.86 -5.97 12.31
N PRO A 90 10.72 -6.52 11.43
CA PRO A 90 11.90 -7.26 11.86
C PRO A 90 12.88 -6.47 12.74
N SER A 91 13.07 -5.17 12.49
CA SER A 91 13.97 -4.33 13.31
C SER A 91 13.26 -3.60 14.45
N GLY A 92 11.94 -3.52 14.41
CA GLY A 92 11.11 -2.76 15.35
C GLY A 92 11.21 -1.23 15.18
N VAL A 93 12.00 -0.74 14.23
CA VAL A 93 12.21 0.70 14.00
C VAL A 93 10.99 1.29 13.30
N GLU A 94 10.48 2.39 13.84
CA GLU A 94 9.31 3.09 13.32
C GLU A 94 9.61 4.59 13.12
N THR A 95 9.22 5.09 11.95
CA THR A 95 9.40 6.51 11.62
C THR A 95 8.26 7.37 12.15
N ARG A 96 8.56 8.65 12.44
CA ARG A 96 7.54 9.65 12.79
C ARG A 96 6.70 10.02 11.56
N PRO A 97 5.43 10.42 11.73
CA PRO A 97 4.62 11.02 10.67
C PRO A 97 5.12 12.44 10.39
N VAL A 98 6.20 12.54 9.62
CA VAL A 98 6.76 13.79 9.12
C VAL A 98 6.79 13.74 7.61
N TYR A 99 6.71 14.93 7.00
CA TYR A 99 6.81 15.10 5.55
C TYR A 99 7.87 14.19 4.93
N PHE A 100 7.48 13.35 3.96
CA PHE A 100 8.27 12.20 3.51
C PHE A 100 9.71 12.53 3.10
N ARG A 101 9.97 13.73 2.56
CA ARG A 101 11.33 14.18 2.19
C ARG A 101 12.27 14.36 3.39
N ARG A 102 11.74 14.45 4.60
CA ARG A 102 12.49 14.57 5.85
C ARG A 102 12.79 13.21 6.50
N ILE A 103 12.24 12.13 5.96
CA ILE A 103 12.52 10.77 6.44
C ILE A 103 13.91 10.36 5.94
N ALA A 104 14.80 10.01 6.87
CA ALA A 104 16.14 9.53 6.56
C ALA A 104 16.10 8.05 6.15
N TYR A 105 15.41 7.73 5.05
CA TYR A 105 15.11 6.34 4.66
C TYR A 105 16.34 5.50 4.28
N LEU A 106 17.48 6.15 3.96
CA LEU A 106 18.77 5.48 3.74
C LEU A 106 19.55 5.22 5.04
N ASP A 107 19.09 5.72 6.19
CA ASP A 107 19.66 5.44 7.51
C ASP A 107 18.80 4.39 8.22
N ALA A 108 19.23 3.13 8.14
CA ALA A 108 18.51 1.99 8.73
C ALA A 108 18.36 2.09 10.24
N ARG A 109 19.25 2.81 10.96
CA ARG A 109 19.12 3.00 12.41
C ARG A 109 17.95 3.91 12.76
N ARG A 110 17.56 4.79 11.83
CA ARG A 110 16.49 5.78 12.02
C ARG A 110 15.17 5.37 11.37
N SER A 111 15.22 4.59 10.30
CA SER A 111 14.05 4.28 9.47
C SER A 111 13.81 2.79 9.26
N GLY A 112 14.68 1.91 9.75
CA GLY A 112 14.65 0.48 9.41
C GLY A 112 14.91 0.24 7.92
N ASP A 113 14.57 -0.95 7.44
CA ASP A 113 14.56 -1.25 6.00
C ASP A 113 13.32 -0.62 5.33
N HIS A 114 13.54 0.52 4.69
CA HIS A 114 12.50 1.26 3.96
C HIS A 114 11.81 0.43 2.87
N LYS A 115 12.47 -0.60 2.30
CA LYS A 115 11.83 -1.43 1.25
C LYS A 115 10.66 -2.22 1.81
N ARG A 116 10.78 -2.76 3.02
CA ARG A 116 9.70 -3.51 3.68
C ARG A 116 8.52 -2.61 4.02
N ILE A 117 8.81 -1.42 4.54
CA ILE A 117 7.79 -0.40 4.81
C ILE A 117 7.07 -0.05 3.51
N TRP A 118 7.80 0.25 2.44
CA TRP A 118 7.20 0.61 1.16
C TRP A 118 6.40 -0.53 0.55
N GLU A 119 6.87 -1.77 0.64
CA GLU A 119 6.15 -2.93 0.08
C GLU A 119 4.80 -3.17 0.77
N LEU A 120 4.75 -3.04 2.10
CA LEU A 120 3.47 -3.09 2.83
C LEU A 120 2.52 -1.96 2.36
N ASN A 121 3.04 -0.74 2.20
CA ASN A 121 2.27 0.44 1.78
C ASN A 121 1.91 0.47 0.29
N ARG A 122 2.35 -0.51 -0.52
CA ARG A 122 1.84 -0.71 -1.88
C ARG A 122 0.48 -1.40 -1.91
N HIS A 123 0.00 -1.91 -0.76
CA HIS A 123 -1.32 -2.50 -0.61
C HIS A 123 -1.61 -3.67 -1.56
N GLN A 124 -0.58 -4.40 -2.01
CA GLN A 124 -0.76 -5.55 -2.90
C GLN A 124 -1.63 -6.64 -2.25
N HIS A 125 -1.57 -6.78 -0.93
CA HIS A 125 -2.40 -7.69 -0.15
C HIS A 125 -3.91 -7.37 -0.26
N LEU A 126 -4.31 -6.11 -0.51
CA LEU A 126 -5.72 -5.78 -0.72
C LEU A 126 -6.28 -6.39 -2.02
N VAL A 127 -5.43 -6.53 -3.04
CA VAL A 127 -5.80 -7.20 -4.30
C VAL A 127 -6.06 -8.68 -4.04
N VAL A 128 -5.21 -9.33 -3.23
CA VAL A 128 -5.39 -10.72 -2.81
C VAL A 128 -6.72 -10.91 -2.09
N LEU A 129 -7.05 -10.04 -1.13
CA LEU A 129 -8.33 -10.08 -0.42
C LEU A 129 -9.52 -9.90 -1.38
N ALA A 130 -9.42 -9.00 -2.36
CA ALA A 130 -10.47 -8.77 -3.33
C ALA A 130 -10.68 -9.99 -4.26
N GLN A 131 -9.59 -10.62 -4.69
CA GLN A 131 -9.65 -11.85 -5.48
C GLN A 131 -10.26 -13.01 -4.67
N ALA A 132 -9.87 -13.16 -3.39
CA ALA A 132 -10.43 -14.19 -2.51
C ALA A 132 -11.93 -13.96 -2.26
N TRP A 133 -12.37 -12.71 -2.09
CA TRP A 133 -13.80 -12.39 -2.02
C TRP A 133 -14.54 -12.79 -3.29
N LEU A 134 -14.04 -12.42 -4.47
CA LEU A 134 -14.66 -12.78 -5.74
C LEU A 134 -14.73 -14.29 -5.98
N GLY A 135 -13.72 -15.03 -5.53
CA GLY A 135 -13.65 -16.49 -5.69
C GLY A 135 -14.47 -17.27 -4.65
N THR A 136 -14.56 -16.79 -3.40
CA THR A 136 -15.18 -17.56 -2.29
C THR A 136 -16.50 -16.98 -1.78
N GLY A 137 -16.81 -15.71 -2.08
CA GLY A 137 -17.91 -14.96 -1.48
C GLY A 137 -17.69 -14.54 -0.02
N GLY A 138 -16.51 -14.79 0.56
CA GLY A 138 -16.20 -14.49 1.96
C GLY A 138 -16.21 -12.99 2.28
N ARG A 139 -17.28 -12.49 2.91
CA ARG A 139 -17.42 -11.07 3.27
C ARG A 139 -16.29 -10.54 4.16
N ARG A 140 -15.65 -11.40 4.97
CA ARG A 140 -14.52 -11.04 5.83
C ARG A 140 -13.39 -10.31 5.08
N TYR A 141 -13.15 -10.67 3.82
CA TYR A 141 -12.09 -10.08 3.02
C TYR A 141 -12.41 -8.63 2.63
N LEU A 142 -13.67 -8.31 2.32
CA LEU A 142 -14.09 -6.93 2.06
C LEU A 142 -14.03 -6.06 3.31
N GLU A 143 -14.46 -6.60 4.45
CA GLU A 143 -14.39 -5.89 5.73
C GLU A 143 -12.94 -5.59 6.12
N GLU A 144 -12.03 -6.53 5.88
CA GLU A 144 -10.60 -6.33 6.11
C GLU A 144 -10.01 -5.27 5.17
N ILE A 145 -10.37 -5.29 3.88
CA ILE A 145 -9.94 -4.23 2.93
C ILE A 145 -10.36 -2.85 3.44
N ARG A 146 -11.63 -2.70 3.85
CA ARG A 146 -12.13 -1.44 4.39
C ARG A 146 -11.34 -1.02 5.63
N THR A 147 -11.18 -1.94 6.57
CA THR A 147 -10.49 -1.69 7.85
C THR A 147 -9.04 -1.24 7.63
N GLN A 148 -8.30 -1.91 6.74
CA GLN A 148 -6.92 -1.55 6.45
C GLN A 148 -6.81 -0.22 5.71
N LEU A 149 -7.68 0.05 4.73
CA LEU A 149 -7.69 1.33 4.01
C LEU A 149 -8.01 2.50 4.94
N GLU A 150 -9.04 2.37 5.78
CA GLU A 150 -9.41 3.40 6.76
C GLU A 150 -8.27 3.66 7.75
N SER A 151 -7.66 2.59 8.29
CA SER A 151 -6.49 2.68 9.16
C SER A 151 -5.31 3.38 8.47
N TRP A 152 -5.04 3.03 7.21
CA TRP A 152 -3.95 3.63 6.45
C TRP A 152 -4.17 5.11 6.17
N LEU A 153 -5.40 5.50 5.79
CA LEU A 153 -5.76 6.90 5.52
C LEU A 153 -5.61 7.76 6.77
N VAL A 154 -6.04 7.25 7.94
CA VAL A 154 -5.85 7.93 9.22
C VAL A 154 -4.36 8.04 9.57
N ALA A 155 -3.59 6.98 9.32
CA ALA A 155 -2.17 6.96 9.66
C ALA A 155 -1.31 7.80 8.70
N ASN A 156 -1.69 7.95 7.43
CA ASN A 156 -0.87 8.57 6.38
C ASN A 156 -1.56 9.78 5.73
N PRO A 157 -1.81 10.86 6.48
CA PRO A 157 -2.36 12.08 5.93
C PRO A 157 -1.44 12.72 4.88
N TYR A 158 -2.03 13.27 3.82
CA TYR A 158 -1.29 13.91 2.75
C TYR A 158 -0.42 15.06 3.27
N ALA A 159 0.85 15.06 2.84
CA ALA A 159 1.84 16.11 3.11
C ALA A 159 2.10 16.41 4.60
N ARG A 160 1.88 15.44 5.48
CA ARG A 160 2.27 15.52 6.90
C ARG A 160 3.37 14.55 7.28
#